data_AF-A0A1J0GFA1-F1
#
_entry.id   AF-A0A1J0GFA1-F1
#
_cell.length_a   1.000
_cell.length_b   1.000
_cell.length_c   1.000
_cell.angle_alpha   90.00
_cell.angle_beta   90.00
_cell.angle_gamma   90.00
#
_symmetry.space_group_name_H-M   'P 1'
#
loop_
_entity.id
_entity.type
_entity.pdbx_description
1 polymer ?
#
loop_
_entity_poly.entity_id
_entity_poly.type
_entity_poly.pdbx_seq_one_letter_code
_entity_poly.pdbx_strand_id
1 'polypeptide(L)'
;MESTANIGFEEMLWKAADKLRGSMDAAEYKHVVLGLIFLRYISDKFETKYNDLVAEGEGFEEELDEYLAENIFWVPKEARWIFIKNKAKDTKIGQIIDDAMILIEKENKTLKNVLEKRYARPEIDKRRLGELIDEISKIQMHNNNNNNKETDLIGRVYEYFLGKFADAEGKGGGEFYTPTSVVKTLVGMIEPFRGRVYDPCCGSGGMFVQSEKFVEENQGKLTDIAIYGQELNATTWKLCKMNLAIRGLECNIGASHDDTFHNDLHKNLKADYILANPPFNISDWGGEQLTDDVRWAYGIPPAGNANYAWLQHIIYHLSPNGVAGIVLANGSLSSNTSNEGEIRKNLLEADLVDCIVTMPDKLFYSTGIPVSLWILNRNKKGDKKRRNRGSEILFIDARQLGEMIDRRHRELSNEDINKVSEIYHNWRNIDGNYEDVKGLCNSAKLDKVKEYEYVLIPGRYVGIEEVEDDGIPFEDKMENMTVELAELFAKSGHLEEEIRKNLGGLGYEF
;
A
#
# COMPACT_ATOMS: atom_id res chain seq x y z
N MET A 1 2.80 -5.73 24.98
CA MET A 1 3.39 -7.02 24.54
C MET A 1 2.34 -7.77 23.74
N GLU A 2 2.35 -7.55 22.43
CA GLU A 2 2.00 -8.48 21.36
C GLU A 2 2.66 -7.83 20.15
N SER A 3 3.94 -8.17 19.92
CA SER A 3 4.61 -7.71 18.71
C SER A 3 3.89 -8.36 17.53
N THR A 4 3.68 -7.61 16.47
CA THR A 4 3.35 -8.07 15.12
C THR A 4 4.48 -8.91 14.51
N ALA A 5 5.29 -9.58 15.33
CA ALA A 5 6.31 -10.51 14.91
C ALA A 5 5.62 -11.78 14.39
N ASN A 6 5.38 -11.75 13.08
CA ASN A 6 5.43 -12.87 12.14
C ASN A 6 5.41 -14.25 12.82
N ILE A 7 4.29 -14.95 12.69
CA ILE A 7 4.29 -16.40 12.85
C ILE A 7 5.41 -16.89 11.90
N GLY A 8 6.43 -17.60 12.37
CA GLY A 8 7.62 -17.95 11.56
C GLY A 8 7.33 -18.86 10.34
N PHE A 9 6.06 -19.14 10.09
CA PHE A 9 5.53 -19.98 9.05
C PHE A 9 5.63 -19.33 7.67
N GLU A 10 5.27 -18.05 7.52
CA GLU A 10 5.40 -17.31 6.27
C GLU A 10 6.86 -17.26 5.79
N GLU A 11 7.80 -17.07 6.71
CA GLU A 11 9.24 -17.08 6.42
C GLU A 11 9.72 -18.48 6.01
N MET A 12 9.20 -19.53 6.65
CA MET A 12 9.49 -20.91 6.26
C MET A 12 8.99 -21.22 4.84
N LEU A 13 7.77 -20.78 4.51
CA LEU A 13 7.20 -20.92 3.17
C LEU A 13 7.99 -20.13 2.13
N TRP A 14 8.39 -18.91 2.45
CA TRP A 14 9.23 -18.12 1.56
C TRP A 14 10.57 -18.78 1.32
N LYS A 15 11.23 -19.30 2.36
CA LYS A 15 12.48 -20.07 2.20
C LYS A 15 12.30 -21.32 1.35
N ALA A 16 11.15 -21.99 1.47
CA ALA A 16 10.83 -23.15 0.63
C ALA A 16 10.60 -22.72 -0.84
N ALA A 17 9.80 -21.68 -1.07
CA ALA A 17 9.56 -21.14 -2.40
C ALA A 17 10.84 -20.60 -3.04
N ASP A 18 11.70 -19.90 -2.29
CA ASP A 18 12.96 -19.33 -2.79
C ASP A 18 13.98 -20.41 -3.17
N LYS A 19 14.06 -21.51 -2.42
CA LYS A 19 14.84 -22.70 -2.82
C LYS A 19 14.39 -23.29 -4.17
N LEU A 20 13.11 -23.13 -4.49
CA LEU A 20 12.48 -23.68 -5.69
C LEU A 20 12.49 -22.69 -6.87
N ARG A 21 12.81 -21.41 -6.62
CA ARG A 21 12.95 -20.35 -7.63
C ARG A 21 14.02 -20.64 -8.70
N GLY A 22 15.05 -21.42 -8.33
CA GLY A 22 16.37 -21.53 -8.97
C GLY A 22 16.61 -20.99 -10.39
N SER A 23 15.84 -21.36 -11.43
CA SER A 23 16.09 -20.99 -12.84
C SER A 23 15.27 -19.80 -13.36
N MET A 24 14.43 -19.18 -12.54
CA MET A 24 13.52 -18.10 -12.94
C MET A 24 13.82 -16.78 -12.25
N ASP A 25 13.50 -15.68 -12.93
CA ASP A 25 13.51 -14.36 -12.32
C ASP A 25 12.37 -14.21 -11.28
N ALA A 26 12.57 -13.37 -10.27
CA ALA A 26 11.59 -13.13 -9.22
C ALA A 26 10.24 -12.65 -9.79
N ALA A 27 10.30 -11.82 -10.83
CA ALA A 27 9.12 -11.22 -11.45
C ALA A 27 8.24 -12.23 -12.19
N GLU A 28 8.81 -13.30 -12.73
CA GLU A 28 8.02 -14.38 -13.33
C GLU A 28 7.57 -15.40 -12.29
N TYR A 29 8.44 -15.71 -11.33
CA TYR A 29 8.18 -16.69 -10.29
C TYR A 29 7.01 -16.30 -9.38
N LYS A 30 6.80 -15.00 -9.15
CA LYS A 30 5.67 -14.50 -8.33
C LYS A 30 4.31 -14.98 -8.82
N HIS A 31 4.10 -15.05 -10.14
CA HIS A 31 2.83 -15.47 -10.72
C HIS A 31 2.56 -16.95 -10.53
N VAL A 32 3.61 -17.76 -10.63
CA VAL A 32 3.53 -19.21 -10.40
C VAL A 32 3.12 -19.47 -8.95
N VAL A 33 3.83 -18.87 -8.00
CA VAL A 33 3.60 -19.08 -6.56
C VAL A 33 2.24 -18.53 -6.12
N LEU A 34 1.93 -17.27 -6.44
CA LEU A 34 0.67 -16.65 -6.03
C LEU A 34 -0.55 -17.33 -6.67
N GLY A 35 -0.43 -17.78 -7.93
CA GLY A 35 -1.50 -18.55 -8.57
C GLY A 35 -1.74 -19.91 -7.89
N LEU A 36 -0.68 -20.61 -7.45
CA LEU A 36 -0.84 -21.88 -6.71
C LEU A 36 -1.42 -21.66 -5.31
N ILE A 37 -1.02 -20.60 -4.61
CA ILE A 37 -1.59 -20.23 -3.32
C ILE A 37 -3.09 -19.92 -3.47
N PHE A 38 -3.47 -19.18 -4.52
CA PHE A 38 -4.87 -18.91 -4.85
C PHE A 38 -5.64 -20.21 -5.13
N LEU A 39 -5.09 -21.11 -5.94
CA LEU A 39 -5.71 -22.40 -6.26
C LEU A 39 -5.90 -23.28 -5.02
N ARG A 40 -4.91 -23.29 -4.13
CA ARG A 40 -4.99 -23.96 -2.83
C ARG A 40 -6.13 -23.37 -2.00
N TYR A 41 -6.23 -22.04 -1.92
CA TYR A 41 -7.28 -21.35 -1.16
C TYR A 41 -8.68 -21.73 -1.61
N ILE A 42 -8.98 -21.57 -2.90
CA ILE A 42 -10.32 -21.84 -3.41
C ILE A 42 -10.69 -23.31 -3.27
N SER A 43 -9.70 -24.21 -3.42
CA SER A 43 -9.91 -25.65 -3.23
C SER A 43 -10.22 -25.99 -1.77
N ASP A 44 -9.49 -25.42 -0.82
CA ASP A 44 -9.71 -25.68 0.61
C ASP A 44 -11.07 -25.12 1.04
N LYS A 45 -11.43 -23.89 0.65
CA LYS A 45 -12.75 -23.29 0.97
C LYS A 45 -13.89 -24.13 0.39
N PHE A 46 -13.73 -24.61 -0.84
CA PHE A 46 -14.69 -25.52 -1.48
C PHE A 46 -14.77 -26.86 -0.74
N GLU A 47 -13.64 -27.47 -0.38
CA GLU A 47 -13.57 -28.76 0.30
C GLU A 47 -14.17 -28.71 1.71
N THR A 48 -14.00 -27.60 2.44
CA THR A 48 -14.67 -27.39 3.74
C THR A 48 -16.19 -27.42 3.57
N LYS A 49 -16.75 -26.57 2.70
CA LYS A 49 -18.21 -26.55 2.45
C LYS A 49 -18.72 -27.89 1.90
N TYR A 50 -17.95 -28.54 1.03
CA TYR A 50 -18.28 -29.88 0.54
C TYR A 50 -18.42 -30.89 1.68
N ASN A 51 -17.47 -30.92 2.62
CA ASN A 51 -17.50 -31.84 3.75
C ASN A 51 -18.63 -31.51 4.73
N ASP A 52 -18.95 -30.23 4.93
CA ASP A 52 -20.09 -29.80 5.74
C ASP A 52 -21.42 -30.30 5.13
N LEU A 53 -21.63 -30.12 3.82
CA LEU A 53 -22.80 -30.62 3.10
C LEU A 53 -22.90 -32.15 3.10
N VAL A 54 -21.78 -32.86 2.97
CA VAL A 54 -21.73 -34.33 3.12
C VAL A 54 -22.14 -34.76 4.53
N ALA A 55 -21.74 -34.02 5.56
CA ALA A 55 -22.08 -34.31 6.94
C ALA A 55 -23.57 -34.06 7.25
N GLU A 56 -24.18 -33.06 6.59
CA GLU A 56 -25.62 -32.81 6.64
C GLU A 56 -26.42 -33.94 5.97
N GLY A 57 -25.88 -34.55 4.91
CA GLY A 57 -26.42 -35.77 4.30
C GLY A 57 -27.65 -35.56 3.42
N GLU A 58 -27.90 -34.33 2.98
CA GLU A 58 -29.04 -33.97 2.12
C GLU A 58 -28.77 -34.19 0.62
N GLY A 59 -27.54 -34.54 0.23
CA GLY A 59 -27.16 -34.83 -1.15
C GLY A 59 -26.85 -33.59 -2.00
N PHE A 60 -26.60 -32.44 -1.35
CA PHE A 60 -26.34 -31.16 -2.01
C PHE A 60 -24.84 -30.83 -2.16
N GLU A 61 -23.94 -31.75 -1.82
CA GLU A 61 -22.48 -31.53 -1.85
C GLU A 61 -21.90 -31.26 -3.25
N GLU A 62 -22.68 -31.43 -4.32
CA GLU A 62 -22.27 -31.07 -5.68
C GLU A 62 -23.27 -30.08 -6.34
N GLU A 63 -24.09 -29.38 -5.54
CA GLU A 63 -25.01 -28.34 -6.02
C GLU A 63 -24.34 -26.97 -6.01
N LEU A 64 -24.27 -26.32 -7.18
CA LEU A 64 -23.57 -25.04 -7.36
C LEU A 64 -24.10 -23.92 -6.45
N ASP A 65 -25.42 -23.89 -6.23
CA ASP A 65 -26.10 -22.79 -5.52
C ASP A 65 -25.69 -22.70 -4.03
N GLU A 66 -25.37 -23.84 -3.41
CA GLU A 66 -24.89 -23.91 -2.00
C GLU A 66 -23.55 -23.18 -1.81
N TYR A 67 -22.72 -23.14 -2.85
CA TYR A 67 -21.42 -22.46 -2.82
C TYR A 67 -21.57 -20.97 -3.14
N LEU A 68 -22.42 -20.64 -4.12
CA LEU A 68 -22.66 -19.25 -4.52
C LEU A 68 -23.28 -18.43 -3.38
N ALA A 69 -24.17 -19.03 -2.57
CA ALA A 69 -24.80 -18.38 -1.42
C ALA A 69 -23.79 -17.87 -0.38
N GLU A 70 -22.61 -18.49 -0.28
CA GLU A 70 -21.56 -18.14 0.69
C GLU A 70 -20.32 -17.51 0.03
N ASN A 71 -20.43 -17.05 -1.22
CA ASN A 71 -19.32 -16.52 -2.00
C ASN A 71 -18.12 -17.50 -2.06
N ILE A 72 -18.42 -18.77 -2.32
CA ILE A 72 -17.43 -19.83 -2.54
C ILE A 72 -17.37 -20.13 -4.03
N PHE A 73 -16.16 -20.13 -4.59
CA PHE A 73 -15.95 -20.49 -5.99
C PHE A 73 -16.22 -21.99 -6.19
N TRP A 74 -16.86 -22.32 -7.30
CA TRP A 74 -17.05 -23.71 -7.69
C TRP A 74 -15.73 -24.31 -8.18
N VAL A 75 -15.33 -25.46 -7.64
CA VAL A 75 -14.08 -26.14 -8.00
C VAL A 75 -14.37 -27.53 -8.56
N PRO A 76 -14.29 -27.72 -9.89
CA PRO A 76 -14.45 -29.02 -10.53
C PRO A 76 -13.49 -30.07 -9.98
N LYS A 77 -13.87 -31.36 -10.04
CA LYS A 77 -13.12 -32.48 -9.44
C LYS A 77 -11.66 -32.53 -9.90
N GLU A 78 -11.42 -32.28 -11.18
CA GLU A 78 -10.09 -32.24 -11.81
C GLU A 78 -9.26 -31.01 -11.41
N ALA A 79 -9.90 -29.99 -10.84
CA ALA A 79 -9.27 -28.76 -10.38
C ALA A 79 -9.09 -28.70 -8.84
N ARG A 80 -9.66 -29.65 -8.09
CA ARG A 80 -9.50 -29.71 -6.63
C ARG A 80 -8.03 -29.98 -6.26
N TRP A 81 -7.54 -29.28 -5.24
CA TRP A 81 -6.13 -29.37 -4.83
C TRP A 81 -5.66 -30.81 -4.59
N ILE A 82 -6.49 -31.67 -3.99
CA ILE A 82 -6.13 -33.07 -3.74
C ILE A 82 -5.81 -33.84 -5.04
N PHE A 83 -6.52 -33.57 -6.13
CA PHE A 83 -6.26 -34.17 -7.44
C PHE A 83 -4.89 -33.73 -7.96
N ILE A 84 -4.61 -32.42 -7.90
CA ILE A 84 -3.35 -31.83 -8.36
C ILE A 84 -2.17 -32.34 -7.53
N LYS A 85 -2.31 -32.38 -6.21
CA LYS A 85 -1.31 -32.91 -5.28
C LYS A 85 -0.96 -34.36 -5.58
N ASN A 86 -1.96 -35.21 -5.84
CA ASN A 86 -1.73 -36.61 -6.21
C ASN A 86 -0.99 -36.78 -7.55
N LYS A 87 -0.95 -35.72 -8.37
CA LYS A 87 -0.25 -35.66 -9.66
C LYS A 87 1.04 -34.82 -9.59
N ALA A 88 1.46 -34.35 -8.42
CA ALA A 88 2.62 -33.44 -8.28
C ALA A 88 3.92 -34.00 -8.89
N LYS A 89 4.07 -35.33 -8.93
CA LYS A 89 5.24 -36.03 -9.50
C LYS A 89 5.09 -36.39 -10.99
N ASP A 90 3.96 -36.06 -11.61
CA ASP A 90 3.71 -36.31 -13.02
C ASP A 90 4.51 -35.31 -13.88
N THR A 91 5.17 -35.80 -14.93
CA THR A 91 5.85 -34.96 -15.93
C THR A 91 4.92 -33.92 -16.58
N LYS A 92 3.60 -34.18 -16.60
CA LYS A 92 2.56 -33.30 -17.15
C LYS A 92 1.94 -32.37 -16.10
N ILE A 93 2.47 -32.27 -14.89
CA ILE A 93 1.89 -31.45 -13.81
C ILE A 93 1.59 -30.01 -14.23
N GLY A 94 2.45 -29.41 -15.06
CA GLY A 94 2.20 -28.06 -15.59
C GLY A 94 0.92 -27.97 -16.43
N GLN A 95 0.67 -28.96 -17.30
CA GLN A 95 -0.56 -29.02 -18.10
C GLN A 95 -1.79 -29.26 -17.21
N ILE A 96 -1.65 -30.12 -16.20
CA ILE A 96 -2.72 -30.42 -15.25
C ILE A 96 -3.17 -29.15 -14.51
N ILE A 97 -2.22 -28.31 -14.09
CA ILE A 97 -2.54 -27.02 -13.46
C ILE A 97 -3.19 -26.07 -14.47
N ASP A 98 -2.65 -25.95 -15.68
CA ASP A 98 -3.23 -25.08 -16.71
C ASP A 98 -4.69 -25.48 -17.02
N ASP A 99 -4.96 -26.77 -17.17
CA ASP A 99 -6.31 -27.31 -17.41
C ASP A 99 -7.24 -27.05 -16.22
N ALA A 100 -6.75 -27.22 -14.98
CA ALA A 100 -7.51 -26.91 -13.77
C ALA A 100 -7.92 -25.43 -13.70
N MET A 101 -6.99 -24.51 -13.98
CA MET A 101 -7.26 -23.08 -14.00
C MET A 101 -8.30 -22.71 -15.08
N ILE A 102 -8.21 -23.32 -16.27
CA ILE A 102 -9.20 -23.13 -17.36
C ILE A 102 -10.60 -23.58 -16.92
N LEU A 103 -10.70 -24.75 -16.25
CA LEU A 103 -11.96 -25.27 -15.75
C LEU A 103 -12.56 -24.34 -14.69
N ILE A 104 -11.76 -23.83 -13.75
CA ILE A 104 -12.22 -22.89 -12.73
C ILE A 104 -12.75 -21.60 -13.38
N GLU A 105 -12.04 -21.02 -14.35
CA GLU A 105 -12.50 -19.80 -15.03
C GLU A 105 -13.79 -20.00 -15.83
N LYS A 106 -14.00 -21.21 -16.37
CA LYS A 106 -15.21 -21.55 -17.12
C LYS A 106 -16.44 -21.54 -16.23
N GLU A 107 -16.34 -22.09 -15.03
CA GLU A 107 -17.46 -22.17 -14.09
C GLU A 107 -17.64 -20.87 -13.27
N ASN A 108 -16.57 -20.10 -13.07
CA ASN A 108 -16.57 -18.89 -12.26
C ASN A 108 -16.35 -17.63 -13.11
N LYS A 109 -17.45 -16.99 -13.54
CA LYS A 109 -17.43 -15.82 -14.46
C LYS A 109 -16.55 -14.67 -13.98
N THR A 110 -16.48 -14.44 -12.67
CA THR A 110 -15.69 -13.35 -12.05
C THR A 110 -14.17 -13.56 -12.20
N LEU A 111 -13.73 -14.81 -12.37
CA LEU A 111 -12.33 -15.20 -12.56
C LEU A 111 -11.92 -15.31 -14.03
N LYS A 112 -12.81 -15.05 -14.98
CA LYS A 112 -12.51 -15.17 -16.41
C LYS A 112 -11.27 -14.34 -16.79
N ASN A 113 -10.28 -15.00 -17.40
CA ASN A 113 -8.98 -14.43 -17.79
C ASN A 113 -8.09 -13.91 -16.64
N VAL A 114 -8.38 -14.26 -15.39
CA VAL A 114 -7.64 -13.81 -14.21
C VAL A 114 -6.47 -14.74 -13.88
N LEU A 115 -6.70 -16.05 -13.95
CA LEU A 115 -5.77 -17.06 -13.46
C LEU A 115 -4.60 -17.25 -14.44
N GLU A 116 -3.41 -17.50 -13.89
CA GLU A 116 -2.22 -17.84 -14.68
C GLU A 116 -2.39 -19.24 -15.29
N LYS A 117 -2.02 -19.39 -16.57
CA LYS A 117 -2.23 -20.61 -17.37
C LYS A 117 -0.97 -20.92 -18.19
N ARG A 118 0.18 -20.72 -17.56
CA ARG A 118 1.51 -20.84 -18.20
C ARG A 118 2.42 -21.78 -17.40
N TYR A 119 1.85 -22.74 -16.69
CA TYR A 119 2.58 -23.72 -15.88
C TYR A 119 3.21 -24.82 -16.75
N ALA A 120 2.67 -25.11 -17.93
CA ALA A 120 3.23 -26.10 -18.88
C ALA A 120 4.49 -25.65 -19.62
N ARG A 121 4.89 -24.37 -19.50
CA ARG A 121 6.07 -23.78 -20.16
C ARG A 121 7.36 -24.60 -19.97
N PRO A 122 8.19 -24.78 -21.02
CA PRO A 122 9.46 -25.52 -20.92
C PRO A 122 10.43 -24.95 -19.89
N GLU A 123 10.37 -23.64 -19.64
CA GLU A 123 11.25 -22.91 -18.72
C GLU A 123 10.98 -23.25 -17.24
N ILE A 124 9.79 -23.78 -16.93
CA ILE A 124 9.39 -24.17 -15.58
C ILE A 124 9.76 -25.64 -15.35
N ASP A 125 10.76 -25.88 -14.49
CA ASP A 125 11.17 -27.21 -14.05
C ASP A 125 10.01 -27.92 -13.33
N LYS A 126 9.49 -28.98 -13.96
CA LYS A 126 8.33 -29.74 -13.46
C LYS A 126 8.61 -30.46 -12.15
N ARG A 127 9.86 -30.85 -11.88
CA ARG A 127 10.25 -31.45 -10.59
C ARG A 127 10.10 -30.41 -9.47
N ARG A 128 10.62 -29.21 -9.68
CA ARG A 128 10.51 -28.10 -8.71
C ARG A 128 9.06 -27.64 -8.53
N LEU A 129 8.27 -27.63 -9.60
CA LEU A 129 6.84 -27.32 -9.52
C LEU A 129 6.11 -28.35 -8.65
N GLY A 130 6.42 -29.65 -8.80
CA GLY A 130 5.92 -30.70 -7.93
C GLY A 130 6.33 -30.52 -6.46
N GLU A 131 7.61 -30.22 -6.21
CA GLU A 131 8.13 -29.91 -4.87
C GLU A 131 7.41 -28.69 -4.25
N LEU A 132 7.12 -27.66 -5.04
CA LEU A 132 6.38 -26.48 -4.58
C LEU A 132 4.95 -26.83 -4.15
N ILE A 133 4.25 -27.68 -4.91
CA ILE A 133 2.92 -28.18 -4.55
C ILE A 133 2.97 -28.96 -3.23
N ASP A 134 4.00 -29.79 -3.04
CA ASP A 134 4.19 -30.55 -1.80
C ASP A 134 4.45 -29.60 -0.61
N GLU A 135 5.25 -28.56 -0.77
CA GLU A 135 5.51 -27.55 0.28
C GLU A 135 4.25 -26.73 0.62
N ILE A 136 3.52 -26.24 -0.40
CA ILE A 136 2.24 -25.54 -0.20
C ILE A 136 1.22 -26.47 0.49
N SER A 137 1.25 -27.77 0.20
CA SER A 137 0.37 -28.76 0.84
C SER A 137 0.68 -29.00 2.33
N LYS A 138 1.84 -28.56 2.84
CA LYS A 138 2.15 -28.62 4.28
C LYS A 138 1.54 -27.48 5.06
N ILE A 139 0.98 -26.48 4.37
CA ILE A 139 0.22 -25.40 5.02
C ILE A 139 -1.03 -26.02 5.65
N GLN A 140 -0.94 -26.33 6.95
CA GLN A 140 -2.09 -26.71 7.73
C GLN A 140 -2.92 -25.45 8.01
N MET A 141 -4.05 -25.30 7.30
CA MET A 141 -5.17 -24.56 7.85
C MET A 141 -5.55 -25.30 9.12
N HIS A 142 -5.36 -24.68 10.28
CA HIS A 142 -5.82 -25.30 11.52
C HIS A 142 -7.33 -25.46 11.40
N ASN A 143 -7.81 -26.70 11.37
CA ASN A 143 -9.21 -27.00 11.61
C ASN A 143 -9.43 -27.03 13.12
N ASN A 144 -10.54 -26.40 13.52
CA ASN A 144 -11.28 -26.54 14.78
C ASN A 144 -11.17 -25.31 15.68
N ASN A 145 -11.91 -24.24 15.37
CA ASN A 145 -13.07 -23.82 16.18
C ASN A 145 -13.75 -22.58 15.58
N ASN A 146 -15.02 -22.71 15.18
CA ASN A 146 -16.05 -21.67 14.98
C ASN A 146 -15.66 -20.22 15.30
N ASN A 147 -14.82 -19.59 14.47
CA ASN A 147 -14.62 -18.15 14.43
C ASN A 147 -14.00 -17.78 13.09
N ASN A 148 -14.38 -16.63 12.53
CA ASN A 148 -13.90 -16.02 11.27
C ASN A 148 -12.37 -15.77 11.16
N LYS A 149 -11.54 -16.40 12.01
CA LYS A 149 -10.08 -16.25 12.06
C LYS A 149 -9.31 -17.23 11.15
N GLU A 150 -9.93 -18.31 10.68
CA GLU A 150 -9.27 -19.31 9.82
C GLU A 150 -9.12 -18.84 8.36
N THR A 151 -10.05 -18.03 7.84
CA THR A 151 -10.02 -17.41 6.50
C THR A 151 -8.90 -16.39 6.30
N ASP A 152 -8.36 -15.83 7.38
CA ASP A 152 -7.30 -14.80 7.32
C ASP A 152 -5.92 -15.40 7.00
N LEU A 153 -5.65 -16.69 7.26
CA LEU A 153 -4.29 -17.24 7.14
C LEU A 153 -3.75 -17.20 5.70
N ILE A 154 -4.50 -17.68 4.71
CA ILE A 154 -4.03 -17.65 3.31
C ILE A 154 -4.03 -16.22 2.77
N GLY A 155 -5.00 -15.38 3.14
CA GLY A 155 -4.98 -13.96 2.81
C GLY A 155 -3.68 -13.29 3.28
N ARG A 156 -3.25 -13.61 4.50
CA ARG A 156 -2.03 -13.11 5.11
C ARG A 156 -0.76 -13.68 4.46
N VAL A 157 -0.74 -14.97 4.13
CA VAL A 157 0.35 -15.58 3.35
C VAL A 157 0.45 -14.91 1.98
N TYR A 158 -0.69 -14.66 1.30
CA TYR A 158 -0.71 -14.00 0.01
C TYR A 158 -0.17 -12.56 0.08
N GLU A 159 -0.57 -11.78 1.10
CA GLU A 159 -0.02 -10.44 1.37
C GLU A 159 1.49 -10.48 1.66
N TYR A 160 1.93 -11.44 2.46
CA TYR A 160 3.34 -11.62 2.78
C TYR A 160 4.17 -11.90 1.53
N PHE A 161 3.71 -12.81 0.67
CA PHE A 161 4.40 -13.11 -0.60
C PHE A 161 4.39 -11.90 -1.54
N LEU A 162 3.28 -11.15 -1.64
CA LEU A 162 3.24 -9.90 -2.40
C LEU A 162 4.29 -8.90 -1.91
N GLY A 163 4.40 -8.70 -0.60
CA GLY A 163 5.41 -7.82 0.00
C GLY A 163 6.84 -8.30 -0.26
N LYS A 164 7.11 -9.61 -0.12
CA LYS A 164 8.43 -10.20 -0.40
C LYS A 164 8.84 -10.12 -1.86
N PHE A 165 7.90 -10.31 -2.79
CA PHE A 165 8.18 -10.13 -4.21
C PHE A 165 8.43 -8.66 -4.54
N ALA A 166 7.72 -7.72 -3.92
CA ALA A 166 7.99 -6.30 -4.08
C ALA A 166 9.39 -5.90 -3.58
N ASP A 167 9.83 -6.44 -2.44
CA ASP A 167 11.19 -6.24 -1.91
C ASP A 167 12.26 -6.84 -2.86
N ALA A 168 12.01 -8.05 -3.39
CA ALA A 168 12.95 -8.74 -4.28
C ALA A 168 13.07 -8.12 -5.69
N GLU A 169 12.01 -7.49 -6.20
CA GLU A 169 12.01 -6.81 -7.52
C GLU A 169 12.77 -5.47 -7.50
N GLY A 170 13.00 -4.89 -6.32
CA GLY A 170 13.83 -3.70 -6.13
C GLY A 170 13.29 -2.41 -6.75
N LYS A 171 14.21 -1.44 -6.98
CA LYS A 171 13.92 -0.02 -7.26
C LYS A 171 13.22 0.28 -8.60
N GLY A 172 12.92 -0.73 -9.41
CA GLY A 172 12.24 -0.57 -10.71
C GLY A 172 10.73 -0.79 -10.68
N GLY A 173 10.18 -1.33 -9.59
CA GLY A 173 8.78 -1.77 -9.51
C GLY A 173 7.86 -0.83 -8.75
N GLY A 174 7.96 0.49 -8.98
CA GLY A 174 7.26 1.56 -8.24
C GLY A 174 5.72 1.51 -8.21
N GLU A 175 5.11 0.43 -8.70
CA GLU A 175 3.67 0.26 -8.92
C GLU A 175 3.04 -0.86 -8.07
N PHE A 176 3.81 -1.73 -7.40
CA PHE A 176 3.26 -3.04 -7.02
C PHE A 176 2.78 -3.19 -5.56
N TYR A 177 3.32 -2.43 -4.61
CA TYR A 177 2.99 -2.62 -3.18
C TYR A 177 3.20 -1.37 -2.33
N THR A 178 2.15 -0.98 -1.60
CA THR A 178 2.23 0.09 -0.60
C THR A 178 2.45 -0.54 0.77
N PRO A 179 3.43 -0.09 1.58
CA PRO A 179 3.64 -0.62 2.93
C PRO A 179 2.38 -0.58 3.78
N THR A 180 2.09 -1.68 4.48
CA THR A 180 0.87 -1.86 5.28
C THR A 180 0.68 -0.73 6.30
N SER A 181 1.75 -0.26 6.92
CA SER A 181 1.74 0.85 7.87
C SER A 181 1.18 2.14 7.26
N VAL A 182 1.64 2.51 6.06
CA VAL A 182 1.17 3.70 5.33
C VAL A 182 -0.30 3.58 4.96
N VAL A 183 -0.71 2.41 4.47
CA VAL A 183 -2.11 2.15 4.12
C VAL A 183 -3.00 2.25 5.36
N LYS A 184 -2.61 1.63 6.47
CA LYS A 184 -3.34 1.70 7.74
C LYS A 184 -3.46 3.12 8.26
N THR A 185 -2.42 3.95 8.14
CA THR A 185 -2.52 5.38 8.49
C THR A 185 -3.56 6.09 7.64
N LEU A 186 -3.55 5.91 6.31
CA LEU A 186 -4.55 6.55 5.44
C LEU A 186 -5.98 6.10 5.77
N VAL A 187 -6.20 4.79 5.90
CA VAL A 187 -7.50 4.20 6.23
C VAL A 187 -7.98 4.68 7.60
N GLY A 188 -7.13 4.64 8.62
CA GLY A 188 -7.43 5.14 9.96
C GLY A 188 -7.76 6.63 9.97
N MET A 189 -7.06 7.44 9.19
CA MET A 189 -7.39 8.86 9.07
C MET A 189 -8.75 9.11 8.42
N ILE A 190 -9.09 8.48 7.29
CA ILE A 190 -10.32 8.83 6.55
C ILE A 190 -11.57 8.08 7.04
N GLU A 191 -11.42 6.91 7.67
CA GLU A 191 -12.49 6.06 8.20
C GLU A 191 -13.58 5.66 7.18
N PRO A 192 -13.29 4.76 6.22
CA PRO A 192 -14.21 4.36 5.16
C PRO A 192 -15.27 3.36 5.65
N PHE A 193 -16.16 3.77 6.56
CA PHE A 193 -17.15 2.89 7.17
C PHE A 193 -18.29 2.42 6.25
N ARG A 194 -18.66 3.23 5.25
CA ARG A 194 -19.79 2.95 4.35
C ARG A 194 -19.70 3.74 3.05
N GLY A 195 -20.29 3.27 1.97
CA GLY A 195 -20.36 3.96 0.69
C GLY A 195 -19.33 3.45 -0.31
N ARG A 196 -19.01 4.28 -1.31
CA ARG A 196 -18.15 3.86 -2.42
C ARG A 196 -16.70 4.15 -2.10
N VAL A 197 -15.86 3.11 -2.08
CA VAL A 197 -14.41 3.18 -1.92
C VAL A 197 -13.78 3.00 -3.29
N TYR A 198 -12.93 3.94 -3.70
CA TYR A 198 -12.29 3.92 -5.02
C TYR A 198 -10.76 4.04 -4.90
N ASP A 199 -10.03 3.28 -5.71
CA ASP A 199 -8.59 3.46 -5.90
C ASP A 199 -8.29 3.50 -7.42
N PRO A 200 -7.90 4.65 -7.99
CA PRO A 200 -7.68 4.83 -9.42
C PRO A 200 -6.38 4.19 -9.94
N CYS A 201 -5.55 3.64 -9.05
CA CYS A 201 -4.28 3.01 -9.34
C CYS A 201 -4.05 1.88 -8.32
N CYS A 202 -4.98 0.92 -8.28
CA CYS A 202 -5.19 0.05 -7.14
C CYS A 202 -4.06 -0.96 -6.84
N GLY A 203 -3.10 -1.12 -7.76
CA GLY A 203 -2.01 -2.05 -7.59
C GLY A 203 -2.54 -3.46 -7.30
N SER A 204 -1.95 -4.12 -6.31
CA SER A 204 -2.38 -5.45 -5.84
C SER A 204 -3.63 -5.43 -4.93
N GLY A 205 -4.28 -4.28 -4.74
CA GLY A 205 -5.52 -4.14 -3.95
C GLY A 205 -5.30 -3.93 -2.45
N GLY A 206 -4.08 -3.61 -2.02
CA GLY A 206 -3.74 -3.45 -0.59
C GLY A 206 -4.58 -2.40 0.14
N MET A 207 -4.94 -1.29 -0.53
CA MET A 207 -5.81 -0.25 0.04
C MET A 207 -7.20 -0.79 0.42
N PHE A 208 -7.78 -1.65 -0.43
CA PHE A 208 -9.09 -2.26 -0.19
C PHE A 208 -9.04 -3.27 0.95
N VAL A 209 -8.00 -4.09 1.00
CA VAL A 209 -7.82 -5.09 2.07
C VAL A 209 -7.75 -4.41 3.44
N GLN A 210 -6.99 -3.33 3.57
CA GLN A 210 -6.91 -2.63 4.86
C GLN A 210 -8.19 -1.86 5.17
N SER A 211 -8.92 -1.38 4.15
CA SER A 211 -10.24 -0.75 4.35
C SER A 211 -11.26 -1.75 4.91
N GLU A 212 -11.27 -2.98 4.39
CA GLU A 212 -12.08 -4.08 4.93
C GLU A 212 -11.70 -4.36 6.39
N LYS A 213 -10.43 -4.65 6.67
CA LYS A 213 -9.95 -4.95 8.03
C LYS A 213 -10.35 -3.86 9.03
N PHE A 214 -10.21 -2.59 8.63
CA PHE A 214 -10.66 -1.46 9.44
C PHE A 214 -12.16 -1.50 9.72
N VAL A 215 -12.99 -1.79 8.73
CA VAL A 215 -14.45 -1.90 8.90
C VAL A 215 -14.79 -3.04 9.86
N GLU A 216 -14.15 -4.21 9.74
CA GLU A 216 -14.36 -5.35 10.63
C GLU A 216 -13.94 -5.06 12.08
N GLU A 217 -12.73 -4.52 12.28
CA GLU A 217 -12.18 -4.18 13.60
C GLU A 217 -13.05 -3.15 14.34
N ASN A 218 -13.75 -2.30 13.59
CA ASN A 218 -14.64 -1.27 14.13
C ASN A 218 -16.13 -1.64 14.05
N GLN A 219 -16.45 -2.94 13.95
CA GLN A 219 -17.82 -3.49 13.99
C GLN A 219 -18.77 -2.96 12.89
N GLY A 220 -18.20 -2.49 11.77
CA GLY A 220 -18.95 -2.17 10.56
C GLY A 220 -19.33 -3.43 9.77
N LYS A 221 -20.11 -3.24 8.70
CA LYS A 221 -20.49 -4.34 7.79
C LYS A 221 -19.78 -4.18 6.46
N LEU A 222 -19.15 -5.23 5.98
CA LEU A 222 -18.49 -5.22 4.66
C LEU A 222 -19.47 -4.95 3.51
N THR A 223 -20.73 -5.32 3.66
CA THR A 223 -21.78 -5.02 2.68
C THR A 223 -22.15 -3.54 2.60
N ASP A 224 -21.68 -2.72 3.55
CA ASP A 224 -21.89 -1.26 3.51
C ASP A 224 -20.87 -0.56 2.61
N ILE A 225 -19.79 -1.23 2.18
CA ILE A 225 -18.79 -0.67 1.27
C ILE A 225 -18.88 -1.29 -0.13
N ALA A 226 -18.79 -0.44 -1.15
CA ALA A 226 -18.72 -0.87 -2.55
C ALA A 226 -17.35 -0.50 -3.12
N ILE A 227 -16.57 -1.50 -3.54
CA ILE A 227 -15.19 -1.35 -3.99
C ILE A 227 -15.13 -1.10 -5.50
N TYR A 228 -14.44 -0.04 -5.89
CA TYR A 228 -14.13 0.31 -7.27
C TYR A 228 -12.64 0.51 -7.43
N GLY A 229 -12.08 0.16 -8.58
CA GLY A 229 -10.66 0.45 -8.83
C GLY A 229 -10.27 0.41 -10.29
N GLN A 230 -9.04 0.81 -10.57
CA GLN A 230 -8.45 0.69 -11.89
C GLN A 230 -6.95 0.45 -11.76
N GLU A 231 -6.38 -0.31 -12.69
CA GLU A 231 -4.97 -0.64 -12.71
C GLU A 231 -4.50 -0.69 -14.17
N LEU A 232 -3.34 -0.10 -14.44
CA LEU A 232 -2.74 -0.03 -15.77
C LEU A 232 -2.11 -1.38 -16.14
N ASN A 233 -1.42 -2.02 -15.21
CA ASN A 233 -0.67 -3.22 -15.47
C ASN A 233 -1.58 -4.46 -15.47
N ALA A 234 -1.66 -5.14 -16.62
CA ALA A 234 -2.45 -6.35 -16.82
C ALA A 234 -2.24 -7.43 -15.75
N THR A 235 -1.01 -7.57 -15.33
CA THR A 235 -0.58 -8.61 -14.41
C THR A 235 -0.93 -8.23 -12.98
N THR A 236 -0.69 -6.98 -12.60
CA THR A 236 -1.07 -6.44 -11.28
C THR A 236 -2.58 -6.44 -11.08
N TRP A 237 -3.34 -6.11 -12.13
CA TRP A 237 -4.81 -6.17 -12.11
C TRP A 237 -5.33 -7.58 -11.78
N LYS A 238 -4.68 -8.63 -12.32
CA LYS A 238 -5.01 -10.02 -11.99
C LYS A 238 -4.68 -10.35 -10.53
N LEU A 239 -3.52 -9.89 -10.04
CA LEU A 239 -3.15 -10.05 -8.64
C LEU A 239 -4.16 -9.39 -7.70
N CYS A 240 -4.65 -8.19 -8.05
CA CYS A 240 -5.70 -7.49 -7.33
C CYS A 240 -6.99 -8.31 -7.27
N LYS A 241 -7.48 -8.81 -8.42
CA LYS A 241 -8.68 -9.67 -8.45
C LYS A 241 -8.53 -10.91 -7.58
N MET A 242 -7.40 -11.60 -7.66
CA MET A 242 -7.15 -12.78 -6.81
C MET A 242 -7.07 -12.39 -5.33
N ASN A 243 -6.43 -11.28 -4.99
CA ASN A 243 -6.28 -10.81 -3.61
C ASN A 243 -7.63 -10.49 -2.95
N LEU A 244 -8.52 -9.81 -3.69
CA LEU A 244 -9.87 -9.47 -3.24
C LEU A 244 -10.77 -10.71 -3.19
N ALA A 245 -10.65 -11.61 -4.17
CA ALA A 245 -11.38 -12.87 -4.21
C ALA A 245 -11.05 -13.80 -3.02
N ILE A 246 -9.78 -13.86 -2.58
CA ILE A 246 -9.37 -14.60 -1.37
C ILE A 246 -10.07 -14.07 -0.10
N ARG A 247 -10.52 -12.81 -0.11
CA ARG A 247 -11.23 -12.20 1.03
C ARG A 247 -12.74 -12.16 0.85
N GLY A 248 -13.25 -12.74 -0.25
CA GLY A 248 -14.67 -12.68 -0.57
C GLY A 248 -15.17 -11.25 -0.83
N LEU A 249 -14.27 -10.33 -1.21
CA LEU A 249 -14.62 -8.94 -1.49
C LEU A 249 -15.09 -8.80 -2.94
N GLU A 250 -16.37 -8.46 -3.11
CA GLU A 250 -16.89 -8.04 -4.41
C GLU A 250 -16.32 -6.67 -4.79
N CYS A 251 -15.85 -6.57 -6.03
CA CYS A 251 -15.24 -5.35 -6.54
C CYS A 251 -15.55 -5.10 -8.01
N ASN A 252 -15.59 -3.83 -8.38
CA ASN A 252 -15.61 -3.38 -9.77
C ASN A 252 -14.29 -2.68 -10.10
N ILE A 253 -13.28 -3.45 -10.47
CA ILE A 253 -11.98 -2.92 -10.90
C ILE A 253 -11.86 -2.76 -12.43
N GLY A 254 -12.99 -2.63 -13.13
CA GLY A 254 -13.07 -2.64 -14.59
C GLY A 254 -13.13 -4.06 -15.19
N ALA A 255 -13.50 -4.14 -16.47
CA ALA A 255 -13.55 -5.40 -17.22
C ALA A 255 -12.14 -5.93 -17.58
N SER A 256 -11.16 -5.02 -17.68
CA SER A 256 -9.75 -5.27 -17.94
C SER A 256 -8.90 -4.18 -17.28
N HIS A 257 -7.59 -4.37 -17.28
CA HIS A 257 -6.63 -3.28 -17.02
C HIS A 257 -6.72 -2.22 -18.12
N ASP A 258 -6.48 -0.97 -17.76
CA ASP A 258 -6.38 0.16 -18.72
C ASP A 258 -5.80 1.41 -18.04
N ASP A 259 -5.37 2.38 -18.83
CA ASP A 259 -4.81 3.65 -18.36
C ASP A 259 -5.88 4.57 -17.78
N THR A 260 -5.73 4.98 -16.52
CA THR A 260 -6.72 5.81 -15.81
C THR A 260 -6.88 7.21 -16.41
N PHE A 261 -5.84 7.75 -17.05
CA PHE A 261 -5.93 9.06 -17.67
C PHE A 261 -6.62 8.97 -19.04
N HIS A 262 -6.19 8.10 -19.92
CA HIS A 262 -6.69 8.02 -21.30
C HIS A 262 -7.98 7.21 -21.44
N ASN A 263 -8.19 6.21 -20.59
CA ASN A 263 -9.41 5.43 -20.54
C ASN A 263 -9.86 5.16 -19.10
N ASP A 264 -10.38 6.21 -18.48
CA ASP A 264 -11.10 6.10 -17.21
C ASP A 264 -12.30 5.14 -17.36
N LEU A 265 -12.22 3.98 -16.69
CA LEU A 265 -13.25 2.94 -16.72
C LEU A 265 -14.45 3.29 -15.84
N HIS A 266 -14.35 4.34 -15.03
CA HIS A 266 -15.30 4.76 -14.00
C HIS A 266 -15.73 6.23 -14.15
N LYS A 267 -15.82 6.75 -15.38
CA LYS A 267 -16.10 8.18 -15.71
C LYS A 267 -17.18 8.86 -14.87
N ASN A 268 -18.25 8.14 -14.55
CA ASN A 268 -19.41 8.67 -13.81
C ASN A 268 -19.37 8.39 -12.30
N LEU A 269 -18.36 7.68 -11.81
CA LEU A 269 -18.21 7.36 -10.39
C LEU A 269 -17.91 8.63 -9.60
N LYS A 270 -18.67 8.83 -8.52
CA LYS A 270 -18.37 9.83 -7.49
C LYS A 270 -18.20 9.12 -6.16
N ALA A 271 -16.98 8.73 -5.82
CA ALA A 271 -16.69 7.95 -4.63
C ALA A 271 -16.78 8.78 -3.35
N ASP A 272 -17.16 8.12 -2.25
CA ASP A 272 -17.25 8.75 -0.93
C ASP A 272 -15.88 8.71 -0.23
N TYR A 273 -15.09 7.69 -0.55
CA TYR A 273 -13.72 7.52 -0.09
C TYR A 273 -12.81 7.20 -1.26
N ILE A 274 -11.69 7.90 -1.40
CA ILE A 274 -10.65 7.55 -2.37
C ILE A 274 -9.34 7.34 -1.65
N LEU A 275 -8.72 6.18 -1.82
CA LEU A 275 -7.40 5.85 -1.28
C LEU A 275 -6.48 5.57 -2.47
N ALA A 276 -5.31 6.19 -2.52
CA ALA A 276 -4.41 6.02 -3.66
C ALA A 276 -2.94 6.15 -3.28
N ASN A 277 -2.10 5.32 -3.89
CA ASN A 277 -0.66 5.51 -3.91
C ASN A 277 -0.19 5.45 -5.37
N PRO A 278 -0.39 6.54 -6.14
CA PRO A 278 -0.02 6.57 -7.54
C PRO A 278 1.50 6.48 -7.74
N PRO A 279 1.96 5.95 -8.88
CA PRO A 279 3.37 5.98 -9.23
C PRO A 279 3.90 7.42 -9.28
N PHE A 280 5.03 7.66 -8.59
CA PHE A 280 5.55 9.01 -8.39
C PHE A 280 6.32 9.53 -9.60
N ASN A 281 6.12 10.81 -9.94
CA ASN A 281 6.92 11.56 -10.91
C ASN A 281 6.95 10.93 -12.32
N ILE A 282 5.87 10.28 -12.75
CA ILE A 282 5.77 9.74 -14.11
C ILE A 282 5.80 10.88 -15.12
N SER A 283 6.70 10.78 -16.09
CA SER A 283 6.90 11.81 -17.12
C SER A 283 6.33 11.45 -18.48
N ASP A 284 6.03 10.18 -18.70
CA ASP A 284 5.53 9.59 -19.94
C ASP A 284 4.05 9.17 -19.83
N TRP A 285 3.28 9.87 -19.00
CA TRP A 285 1.85 9.61 -18.77
C TRP A 285 0.93 10.19 -19.86
N GLY A 286 1.47 10.68 -20.98
CA GLY A 286 0.70 11.18 -22.13
C GLY A 286 -0.04 12.51 -21.94
N GLY A 287 0.31 13.30 -20.91
CA GLY A 287 -0.39 14.56 -20.59
C GLY A 287 -0.50 15.59 -21.71
N GLU A 288 0.40 15.58 -22.70
CA GLU A 288 0.34 16.46 -23.88
C GLU A 288 -0.94 16.25 -24.72
N GLN A 289 -1.56 15.08 -24.64
CA GLN A 289 -2.80 14.75 -25.37
C GLN A 289 -4.06 15.12 -24.57
N LEU A 290 -3.90 15.54 -23.32
CA LEU A 290 -5.00 15.73 -22.37
C LEU A 290 -5.17 17.21 -21.99
N THR A 291 -4.65 18.18 -22.76
CA THR A 291 -4.65 19.59 -22.36
C THR A 291 -6.05 20.18 -22.10
N ASP A 292 -7.08 19.66 -22.78
CA ASP A 292 -8.47 20.12 -22.66
C ASP A 292 -9.35 19.21 -21.78
N ASP A 293 -8.75 18.31 -20.99
CA ASP A 293 -9.51 17.39 -20.14
C ASP A 293 -10.26 18.11 -19.02
N VAL A 294 -11.53 17.73 -18.84
CA VAL A 294 -12.43 18.31 -17.82
C VAL A 294 -11.95 18.12 -16.38
N ARG A 295 -11.03 17.19 -16.15
CA ARG A 295 -10.42 16.94 -14.83
C ARG A 295 -9.48 18.07 -14.39
N TRP A 296 -8.92 18.85 -15.32
CA TRP A 296 -7.92 19.90 -15.03
C TRP A 296 -8.52 21.23 -14.55
N ALA A 297 -9.52 21.16 -13.67
CA ALA A 297 -10.28 22.32 -13.19
C ALA A 297 -9.43 23.34 -12.41
N TYR A 298 -8.25 22.96 -11.92
CA TYR A 298 -7.36 23.81 -11.13
C TYR A 298 -6.07 24.17 -11.88
N GLY A 299 -6.00 23.84 -13.17
CA GLY A 299 -4.86 24.12 -14.06
C GLY A 299 -4.33 22.84 -14.70
N ILE A 300 -3.73 22.99 -15.88
CA ILE A 300 -3.20 21.87 -16.67
C ILE A 300 -1.97 21.29 -15.95
N PRO A 301 -1.97 19.98 -15.58
CA PRO A 301 -0.81 19.32 -15.00
C PRO A 301 0.38 19.32 -15.96
N PRO A 302 1.62 19.34 -15.45
CA PRO A 302 2.79 19.19 -16.30
C PRO A 302 2.85 17.84 -17.00
N ALA A 303 3.09 17.84 -18.32
CA ALA A 303 3.32 16.62 -19.08
C ALA A 303 4.46 15.76 -18.50
N GLY A 304 5.50 16.40 -17.94
CA GLY A 304 6.63 15.72 -17.33
C GLY A 304 6.42 15.21 -15.89
N ASN A 305 5.25 15.42 -15.27
CA ASN A 305 4.96 14.90 -13.93
C ASN A 305 3.46 14.66 -13.67
N ALA A 306 3.05 13.40 -13.53
CA ALA A 306 1.67 13.01 -13.29
C ALA A 306 1.12 13.29 -11.88
N ASN A 307 1.94 13.72 -10.90
CA ASN A 307 1.49 13.83 -9.50
C ASN A 307 0.23 14.71 -9.33
N TYR A 308 0.21 15.90 -9.95
CA TYR A 308 -0.95 16.80 -9.91
C TYR A 308 -2.07 16.37 -10.87
N ALA A 309 -1.78 15.53 -11.87
CA ALA A 309 -2.81 14.87 -12.67
C ALA A 309 -3.61 13.87 -11.82
N TRP A 310 -2.92 13.07 -11.00
CA TRP A 310 -3.57 12.15 -10.05
C TRP A 310 -4.44 12.89 -9.02
N LEU A 311 -3.93 13.97 -8.41
CA LEU A 311 -4.72 14.78 -7.46
C LEU A 311 -6.01 15.28 -8.09
N GLN A 312 -5.92 15.85 -9.30
CA GLN A 312 -7.09 16.40 -9.99
C GLN A 312 -8.06 15.32 -10.47
N HIS A 313 -7.57 14.16 -10.93
CA HIS A 313 -8.40 12.99 -11.23
C HIS A 313 -9.17 12.53 -9.99
N ILE A 314 -8.50 12.40 -8.84
CA ILE A 314 -9.11 12.01 -7.57
C ILE A 314 -10.18 13.02 -7.14
N ILE A 315 -9.89 14.32 -7.21
CA ILE A 315 -10.87 15.38 -6.89
C ILE A 315 -12.08 15.31 -7.82
N TYR A 316 -11.86 15.05 -9.11
CA TYR A 316 -12.95 14.90 -10.08
C TYR A 316 -13.89 13.76 -9.67
N HIS A 317 -13.36 12.61 -9.25
CA HIS A 317 -14.15 11.46 -8.79
C HIS A 317 -14.64 11.56 -7.34
N LEU A 318 -14.31 12.62 -6.61
CA LEU A 318 -14.74 12.75 -5.22
C LEU A 318 -16.19 13.25 -5.13
N SER A 319 -17.02 12.57 -4.34
CA SER A 319 -18.39 13.00 -4.07
C SER A 319 -18.41 14.35 -3.33
N PRO A 320 -19.52 15.11 -3.32
CA PRO A 320 -19.59 16.39 -2.62
C PRO A 320 -19.26 16.34 -1.13
N ASN A 321 -19.42 15.18 -0.48
CA ASN A 321 -19.03 14.93 0.92
C ASN A 321 -17.87 13.95 1.04
N GLY A 322 -17.21 13.64 -0.07
CA GLY A 322 -16.17 12.63 -0.12
C GLY A 322 -14.85 13.11 0.48
N VAL A 323 -14.06 12.14 0.92
CA VAL A 323 -12.72 12.33 1.50
C VAL A 323 -11.74 11.45 0.74
N ALA A 324 -10.56 11.98 0.42
CA ALA A 324 -9.51 11.20 -0.21
C ALA A 324 -8.23 11.23 0.61
N GLY A 325 -7.50 10.11 0.62
CA GLY A 325 -6.17 9.97 1.17
C GLY A 325 -5.19 9.51 0.09
N ILE A 326 -4.17 10.31 -0.20
CA ILE A 326 -3.24 10.09 -1.32
C ILE A 326 -1.81 10.12 -0.82
N VAL A 327 -1.00 9.15 -1.24
CA VAL A 327 0.45 9.17 -1.03
C VAL A 327 1.12 9.89 -2.21
N LEU A 328 1.98 10.87 -1.94
CA LEU A 328 2.80 11.54 -2.96
C LEU A 328 4.22 11.80 -2.45
N ALA A 329 5.18 11.87 -3.38
CA ALA A 329 6.54 12.30 -3.07
C ALA A 329 6.56 13.71 -2.46
N ASN A 330 7.45 13.96 -1.49
CA ASN A 330 7.55 15.25 -0.78
C ASN A 330 7.79 16.46 -1.70
N GLY A 331 8.36 16.26 -2.89
CA GLY A 331 8.51 17.33 -3.89
C GLY A 331 7.18 18.00 -4.25
N SER A 332 6.07 17.26 -4.20
CA SER A 332 4.71 17.79 -4.46
C SER A 332 4.32 18.94 -3.52
N LEU A 333 4.88 19.01 -2.31
CA LEU A 333 4.52 19.99 -1.29
C LEU A 333 5.05 21.41 -1.57
N SER A 334 6.07 21.56 -2.41
CA SER A 334 6.78 22.84 -2.58
C SER A 334 7.23 23.14 -4.00
N SER A 335 7.20 22.16 -4.90
CA SER A 335 7.66 22.33 -6.27
C SER A 335 6.88 23.43 -6.99
N ASN A 336 7.63 24.29 -7.70
CA ASN A 336 7.10 25.32 -8.60
C ASN A 336 7.46 25.01 -10.07
N THR A 337 7.97 23.80 -10.35
CA THR A 337 8.28 23.40 -11.72
C THR A 337 6.97 23.26 -12.50
N SER A 338 6.99 23.70 -13.75
CA SER A 338 5.98 23.37 -14.75
C SER A 338 4.52 23.47 -14.26
N ASN A 339 4.14 24.60 -13.66
CA ASN A 339 2.78 24.94 -13.22
C ASN A 339 2.28 24.29 -11.91
N GLU A 340 3.05 23.41 -11.25
CA GLU A 340 2.62 22.74 -10.01
C GLU A 340 2.27 23.71 -8.87
N GLY A 341 2.99 24.84 -8.79
CA GLY A 341 2.73 25.89 -7.79
C GLY A 341 1.36 26.56 -7.95
N GLU A 342 0.94 26.83 -9.19
CA GLU A 342 -0.36 27.46 -9.46
C GLU A 342 -1.51 26.48 -9.23
N ILE A 343 -1.35 25.21 -9.62
CA ILE A 343 -2.35 24.17 -9.33
C ILE A 343 -2.51 24.01 -7.82
N ARG A 344 -1.40 23.94 -7.08
CA ARG A 344 -1.43 23.85 -5.61
C ARG A 344 -2.15 25.03 -4.97
N LYS A 345 -1.83 26.26 -5.42
CA LYS A 345 -2.54 27.47 -5.00
C LYS A 345 -4.05 27.37 -5.27
N ASN A 346 -4.45 26.99 -6.48
CA ASN A 346 -5.86 26.87 -6.85
C ASN A 346 -6.60 25.81 -6.02
N LEU A 347 -5.96 24.68 -5.72
CA LEU A 347 -6.51 23.65 -4.84
C LEU A 347 -6.73 24.13 -3.40
N LEU A 348 -5.79 24.94 -2.89
CA LEU A 348 -5.86 25.53 -1.54
C LEU A 348 -6.89 26.65 -1.46
N GLU A 349 -6.96 27.52 -2.47
CA GLU A 349 -7.98 28.57 -2.58
C GLU A 349 -9.39 28.01 -2.78
N ALA A 350 -9.51 26.83 -3.39
CA ALA A 350 -10.76 26.08 -3.49
C ALA A 350 -11.14 25.33 -2.19
N ASP A 351 -10.33 25.44 -1.12
CA ASP A 351 -10.55 24.83 0.20
C ASP A 351 -10.69 23.29 0.14
N LEU A 352 -9.89 22.62 -0.70
CA LEU A 352 -9.98 21.16 -0.90
C LEU A 352 -8.98 20.36 -0.07
N VAL A 353 -7.86 20.97 0.30
CA VAL A 353 -6.83 20.32 1.13
C VAL A 353 -7.25 20.44 2.60
N ASP A 354 -7.35 19.29 3.27
CA ASP A 354 -7.81 19.19 4.66
C ASP A 354 -6.64 18.97 5.61
N CYS A 355 -5.74 18.04 5.27
CA CYS A 355 -4.56 17.73 6.08
C CYS A 355 -3.36 17.30 5.21
N ILE A 356 -2.16 17.66 5.63
CA ILE A 356 -0.88 17.20 5.07
C ILE A 356 -0.07 16.52 6.18
N VAL A 357 0.36 15.28 5.93
CA VAL A 357 1.24 14.53 6.83
C VAL A 357 2.58 14.27 6.15
N THR A 358 3.70 14.68 6.73
CA THR A 358 5.01 14.22 6.24
C THR A 358 5.38 12.92 6.94
N MET A 359 5.60 11.87 6.17
CA MET A 359 5.91 10.55 6.69
C MET A 359 7.42 10.40 6.94
N PRO A 360 7.84 9.50 7.83
CA PRO A 360 9.23 9.10 7.96
C PRO A 360 9.87 8.66 6.65
N ASP A 361 11.19 8.77 6.59
CA ASP A 361 11.97 8.19 5.51
C ASP A 361 11.96 6.65 5.60
N LYS A 362 12.36 5.98 4.50
CA LYS A 362 12.63 4.53 4.49
C LYS A 362 11.45 3.61 4.82
N LEU A 363 10.21 4.11 4.71
CA LEU A 363 9.02 3.27 4.83
C LEU A 363 8.80 2.36 3.61
N PHE A 364 9.20 2.83 2.42
CA PHE A 364 9.01 2.10 1.17
C PHE A 364 10.22 1.21 0.88
N TYR A 365 9.98 -0.09 0.67
CA TYR A 365 11.03 -1.05 0.31
C TYR A 365 11.69 -0.74 -1.05
N SER A 366 10.89 -0.26 -2.01
CA SER A 366 11.34 -0.01 -3.39
C SER A 366 11.98 1.37 -3.59
N THR A 367 11.77 2.34 -2.68
CA THR A 367 12.28 3.70 -2.87
C THR A 367 12.68 4.38 -1.56
N GLY A 368 13.79 5.11 -1.61
CA GLY A 368 14.21 5.99 -0.51
C GLY A 368 13.57 7.37 -0.55
N ILE A 369 12.70 7.65 -1.54
CA ILE A 369 12.02 8.94 -1.69
C ILE A 369 11.08 9.13 -0.49
N PRO A 370 11.27 10.17 0.33
CA PRO A 370 10.32 10.50 1.39
C PRO A 370 8.97 10.91 0.80
N VAL A 371 7.90 10.45 1.44
CA VAL A 371 6.52 10.69 0.99
C VAL A 371 5.72 11.51 2.00
N SER A 372 4.61 12.04 1.51
CA SER A 372 3.62 12.76 2.28
C SER A 372 2.23 12.19 2.00
N LEU A 373 1.36 12.27 2.99
CA LEU A 373 -0.06 11.96 2.84
C LEU A 373 -0.82 13.25 2.63
N TRP A 374 -1.58 13.31 1.55
CA TRP A 374 -2.52 14.37 1.26
C TRP A 374 -3.92 13.89 1.61
N ILE A 375 -4.58 14.60 2.52
CA ILE A 375 -5.99 14.39 2.81
C ILE A 375 -6.79 15.50 2.13
N LEU A 376 -7.64 15.11 1.19
CA LEU A 376 -8.54 16.02 0.47
C LEU A 376 -9.97 15.83 0.97
N ASN A 377 -10.73 16.92 1.07
CA ASN A 377 -12.12 16.87 1.52
C ASN A 377 -12.97 17.91 0.76
N ARG A 378 -14.09 17.46 0.19
CA ARG A 378 -15.02 18.33 -0.55
C ARG A 378 -15.99 19.11 0.34
N ASN A 379 -16.12 18.73 1.61
CA ASN A 379 -16.99 19.38 2.58
C ASN A 379 -16.29 19.63 3.93
N LYS A 380 -15.74 20.84 4.08
CA LYS A 380 -15.13 21.35 5.31
C LYS A 380 -16.06 22.24 6.15
N LYS A 381 -17.32 22.40 5.75
CA LYS A 381 -18.31 23.26 6.44
C LYS A 381 -18.82 22.67 7.76
N GLY A 382 -18.48 21.42 8.04
CA GLY A 382 -18.94 20.68 9.21
C GLY A 382 -20.27 19.96 8.98
N ASP A 383 -20.58 19.04 9.88
CA ASP A 383 -21.82 18.28 9.94
C ASP A 383 -22.18 17.99 11.40
N LYS A 384 -23.03 16.99 11.69
CA LYS A 384 -23.42 16.63 13.07
C LYS A 384 -22.27 16.08 13.92
N LYS A 385 -21.19 15.58 13.29
CA LYS A 385 -20.03 14.97 13.95
C LYS A 385 -18.76 15.81 13.77
N ARG A 386 -18.63 16.47 12.61
CA ARG A 386 -17.44 17.20 12.21
C ARG A 386 -17.62 18.70 12.40
N ARG A 387 -16.61 19.39 12.92
CA ARG A 387 -16.65 20.84 13.08
C ARG A 387 -16.48 21.53 11.72
N ASN A 388 -16.89 22.80 11.66
CA ASN A 388 -16.51 23.67 10.57
C ASN A 388 -15.01 23.98 10.68
N ARG A 389 -14.28 23.73 9.60
CA ARG A 389 -12.83 23.95 9.47
C ARG A 389 -12.49 24.53 8.09
N GLY A 390 -13.45 25.24 7.50
CA GLY A 390 -13.23 25.92 6.22
C GLY A 390 -12.05 26.88 6.32
N SER A 391 -11.22 26.91 5.27
CA SER A 391 -9.99 27.69 5.20
C SER A 391 -8.91 27.32 6.23
N GLU A 392 -9.04 26.19 6.94
CA GLU A 392 -8.01 25.66 7.83
C GLU A 392 -7.37 24.41 7.21
N ILE A 393 -6.06 24.26 7.38
CA ILE A 393 -5.31 23.08 6.93
C ILE A 393 -4.51 22.55 8.11
N LEU A 394 -4.67 21.27 8.41
CA LEU A 394 -3.88 20.61 9.44
C LEU A 394 -2.55 20.13 8.87
N PHE A 395 -1.45 20.52 9.51
CA PHE A 395 -0.12 20.02 9.21
C PHE A 395 0.32 19.06 10.31
N ILE A 396 0.77 17.87 9.93
CA ILE A 396 1.35 16.86 10.83
C ILE A 396 2.75 16.50 10.34
N ASP A 397 3.75 16.59 11.21
CA ASP A 397 5.12 16.17 10.95
C ASP A 397 5.39 14.85 11.68
N ALA A 398 5.21 13.74 10.96
CA ALA A 398 5.40 12.40 11.51
C ALA A 398 6.82 11.87 11.28
N ARG A 399 7.78 12.70 10.81
CA ARG A 399 9.13 12.23 10.39
C ARG A 399 9.91 11.50 11.48
N GLN A 400 9.67 11.83 12.75
CA GLN A 400 10.35 11.22 13.89
C GLN A 400 9.71 9.90 14.36
N LEU A 401 8.53 9.54 13.84
CA LEU A 401 7.82 8.32 14.22
C LEU A 401 8.45 7.06 13.60
N GLY A 402 8.08 5.90 14.14
CA GLY A 402 8.49 4.60 13.64
C GLY A 402 9.89 4.14 14.06
N GLU A 403 10.13 2.85 13.91
CA GLU A 403 11.33 2.16 14.35
C GLU A 403 12.08 1.53 13.16
N MET A 404 13.41 1.50 13.24
CA MET A 404 14.23 0.81 12.24
C MET A 404 14.15 -0.70 12.47
N ILE A 405 13.52 -1.42 11.55
CA ILE A 405 13.41 -2.89 11.59
C ILE A 405 14.67 -3.58 11.05
N ASP A 406 15.43 -2.87 10.20
CA ASP A 406 16.76 -3.25 9.76
C ASP A 406 17.61 -2.00 9.45
N ARG A 407 18.77 -2.15 8.79
CA ARG A 407 19.66 -1.01 8.47
C ARG A 407 19.10 -0.04 7.40
N ARG A 408 18.08 -0.45 6.66
CA ARG A 408 17.56 0.22 5.46
C ARG A 408 16.08 0.58 5.56
N HIS A 409 15.30 -0.11 6.38
CA HIS A 409 13.84 0.02 6.44
C HIS A 409 13.37 0.47 7.81
N ARG A 410 12.37 1.35 7.79
CA ARG A 410 11.62 1.83 8.95
C ARG A 410 10.20 1.32 8.86
N GLU A 411 9.58 1.03 9.99
CA GLU A 411 8.17 0.65 10.08
C GLU A 411 7.47 1.49 11.16
N LEU A 412 6.19 1.84 10.93
CA LEU A 412 5.36 2.47 11.95
C LEU A 412 4.69 1.39 12.80
N SER A 413 4.73 1.57 14.10
CA SER A 413 3.93 0.76 15.03
C SER A 413 2.44 1.11 14.93
N ASN A 414 1.57 0.26 15.49
CA ASN A 414 0.15 0.62 15.63
C ASN A 414 -0.05 1.87 16.49
N GLU A 415 0.83 2.11 17.48
CA GLU A 415 0.80 3.31 18.31
C GLU A 415 1.10 4.57 17.49
N ASP A 416 2.10 4.52 16.60
CA ASP A 416 2.40 5.63 15.68
C ASP A 416 1.23 5.92 14.73
N ILE A 417 0.61 4.86 14.17
CA ILE A 417 -0.53 4.96 13.26
C ILE A 417 -1.73 5.58 13.97
N ASN A 418 -2.03 5.13 15.19
CA ASN A 418 -3.12 5.66 16.00
C ASN A 418 -2.85 7.11 16.38
N LYS A 419 -1.62 7.45 16.78
CA LYS A 419 -1.24 8.82 17.11
C LYS A 419 -1.53 9.80 15.96
N VAL A 420 -1.15 9.46 14.73
CA VAL A 420 -1.44 10.32 13.55
C VAL A 420 -2.94 10.41 13.28
N SER A 421 -3.66 9.28 13.36
CA SER A 421 -5.11 9.23 13.09
C SER A 421 -5.90 10.02 14.13
N GLU A 422 -5.58 9.87 15.41
CA GLU A 422 -6.19 10.57 16.53
C GLU A 422 -5.97 12.08 16.46
N ILE A 423 -4.78 12.55 16.09
CA ILE A 423 -4.53 13.99 15.87
C ILE A 423 -5.50 14.55 14.83
N TYR A 424 -5.64 13.86 13.69
CA TYR A 424 -6.57 14.29 12.64
C TYR A 424 -8.04 14.21 13.06
N HIS A 425 -8.42 13.17 13.81
CA HIS A 425 -9.79 12.99 14.30
C HIS A 425 -10.18 14.01 15.36
N ASN A 426 -9.29 14.26 16.33
CA ASN A 426 -9.45 15.30 17.33
C ASN A 426 -9.56 16.68 16.69
N TRP A 427 -8.77 16.93 15.63
CA TRP A 427 -8.85 18.19 14.91
C TRP A 427 -10.14 18.34 14.10
N ARG A 428 -10.68 17.28 13.48
CA ARG A 428 -11.82 17.39 12.55
C ARG A 428 -13.20 17.29 13.21
N ASN A 429 -13.30 16.68 14.39
CA ASN A 429 -14.57 16.38 15.06
C ASN A 429 -14.99 17.50 16.03
N ILE A 430 -16.29 17.62 16.31
CA ILE A 430 -16.83 18.62 17.26
C ILE A 430 -16.39 18.32 18.69
N ASP A 431 -16.42 17.05 19.07
CA ASP A 431 -16.07 16.58 20.41
C ASP A 431 -14.56 16.25 20.55
N GLY A 432 -13.77 16.58 19.53
CA GLY A 432 -12.33 16.32 19.52
C GLY A 432 -11.56 17.31 20.38
N ASN A 433 -10.58 16.82 21.14
CA ASN A 433 -9.70 17.65 21.96
C ASN A 433 -8.37 17.89 21.23
N TYR A 434 -8.34 18.87 20.32
CA TYR A 434 -7.15 19.21 19.54
C TYR A 434 -6.41 20.41 20.10
N GLU A 435 -5.08 20.32 20.14
CA GLU A 435 -4.16 21.42 20.40
C GLU A 435 -2.95 21.36 19.45
N ASP A 436 -2.38 22.52 19.16
CA ASP A 436 -1.14 22.61 18.39
C ASP A 436 0.04 22.12 19.24
N VAL A 437 0.86 21.23 18.69
CA VAL A 437 2.03 20.66 19.38
C VAL A 437 3.29 20.98 18.57
N LYS A 438 4.24 21.72 19.17
CA LYS A 438 5.48 22.10 18.50
C LYS A 438 6.24 20.86 18.01
N GLY A 439 6.72 20.92 16.77
CA GLY A 439 7.43 19.82 16.12
C GLY A 439 6.55 18.65 15.65
N LEU A 440 5.24 18.65 15.95
CA LEU A 440 4.34 17.53 15.63
C LEU A 440 3.12 17.94 14.81
N CYS A 441 2.33 18.92 15.25
CA CYS A 441 1.12 19.31 14.52
C CYS A 441 0.74 20.80 14.69
N ASN A 442 0.14 21.38 13.65
CA ASN A 442 -0.35 22.76 13.66
C ASN A 442 -1.53 22.93 12.72
N SER A 443 -2.60 23.58 13.18
CA SER A 443 -3.73 23.99 12.36
C SER A 443 -3.54 25.40 11.83
N ALA A 444 -3.14 25.54 10.56
CA ALA A 444 -2.91 26.85 9.95
C ALA A 444 -4.10 27.32 9.12
N LYS A 445 -4.40 28.61 9.17
CA LYS A 445 -5.37 29.25 8.27
C LYS A 445 -4.75 29.47 6.90
N LEU A 446 -5.60 29.51 5.87
CA LEU A 446 -5.20 29.74 4.48
C LEU A 446 -4.33 31.01 4.33
N ASP A 447 -4.60 32.09 5.07
CA ASP A 447 -3.79 33.31 4.99
C ASP A 447 -2.33 33.10 5.41
N LYS A 448 -2.07 32.29 6.45
CA LYS A 448 -0.69 31.89 6.83
C LYS A 448 -0.04 31.03 5.74
N VAL A 449 -0.82 30.19 5.06
CA VAL A 449 -0.35 29.39 3.92
C VAL A 449 0.01 30.28 2.71
N LYS A 450 -0.73 31.39 2.51
CA LYS A 450 -0.40 32.41 1.48
C LYS A 450 0.90 33.12 1.79
N GLU A 451 1.14 33.48 3.05
CA GLU A 451 2.41 34.08 3.50
C GLU A 451 3.61 33.17 3.22
N TYR A 452 3.41 31.85 3.25
CA TYR A 452 4.42 30.85 2.87
C TYR A 452 4.36 30.43 1.41
N GLU A 453 3.80 31.26 0.53
CA GLU A 453 3.75 31.06 -0.93
C GLU A 453 3.14 29.71 -1.32
N TYR A 454 2.11 29.29 -0.58
CA TYR A 454 1.41 28.02 -0.79
C TYR A 454 2.30 26.77 -0.64
N VAL A 455 3.44 26.87 0.05
CA VAL A 455 4.30 25.72 0.37
C VAL A 455 3.68 24.93 1.51
N LEU A 456 3.51 23.62 1.34
CA LEU A 456 2.79 22.74 2.25
C LEU A 456 3.67 21.87 3.14
N ILE A 457 4.96 22.16 3.26
CA ILE A 457 5.88 21.39 4.11
C ILE A 457 5.51 21.61 5.59
N PRO A 458 5.02 20.59 6.33
CA PRO A 458 4.60 20.71 7.73
C PRO A 458 5.63 21.36 8.65
N GLY A 459 6.92 21.10 8.44
CA GLY A 459 8.01 21.71 9.23
C GLY A 459 8.00 23.25 9.25
N ARG A 460 7.40 23.93 8.28
CA ARG A 460 7.22 25.40 8.30
C ARG A 460 6.12 25.89 9.24
N TYR A 461 5.20 25.00 9.60
CA TYR A 461 3.99 25.32 10.38
C TYR A 461 4.10 24.86 11.82
N VAL A 462 4.64 23.66 12.05
CA VAL A 462 4.71 23.03 13.38
C VAL A 462 5.86 23.55 14.24
N GLY A 463 6.83 24.25 13.65
CA GLY A 463 8.03 24.71 14.37
C GLY A 463 8.98 23.57 14.73
N ILE A 464 9.92 23.84 15.62
CA ILE A 464 10.85 22.85 16.17
C ILE A 464 10.38 22.53 17.59
N GLU A 465 10.46 21.26 17.98
CA GLU A 465 10.27 20.87 19.38
C GLU A 465 11.22 21.69 20.26
N GLU A 466 10.73 22.21 21.38
CA GLU A 466 11.63 22.83 22.35
C GLU A 466 12.55 21.73 22.87
N VAL A 467 13.79 21.74 22.40
CA VAL A 467 14.87 20.96 23.03
C VAL A 467 14.90 21.45 24.48
N GLU A 468 14.86 20.53 25.46
CA GLU A 468 15.12 20.89 26.85
C GLU A 468 16.38 21.76 26.87
N ASP A 469 16.21 23.02 27.26
CA ASP A 469 17.30 23.95 27.45
C ASP A 469 18.27 23.27 28.42
N ASP A 470 19.46 22.91 27.93
CA ASP A 470 20.51 22.34 28.76
C ASP A 470 21.02 23.35 29.80
N GLY A 471 20.44 24.55 29.80
CA GLY A 471 20.75 25.68 30.67
C GLY A 471 22.02 26.40 30.20
N ILE A 472 22.56 26.03 29.04
CA ILE A 472 23.81 26.55 28.51
C ILE A 472 23.49 27.57 27.41
N PRO A 473 23.80 28.86 27.62
CA PRO A 473 23.70 29.87 26.59
C PRO A 473 24.33 29.42 25.27
N PHE A 474 23.68 29.75 24.14
CA PHE A 474 24.18 29.42 22.80
C PHE A 474 25.64 29.84 22.58
N GLU A 475 26.02 31.00 23.15
CA GLU A 475 27.39 31.53 23.09
C GLU A 475 28.39 30.58 23.77
N ASP A 476 28.08 30.10 24.97
CA ASP A 476 28.91 29.15 25.73
C ASP A 476 29.00 27.78 25.02
N LYS A 477 27.91 27.34 24.37
CA LYS A 477 27.88 26.09 23.61
C LYS A 477 28.72 26.17 22.34
N MET A 478 28.62 27.29 21.61
CA MET A 478 29.45 27.55 20.43
C MET A 478 30.92 27.70 20.79
N GLU A 479 31.25 28.32 21.91
CA GLU A 479 32.64 28.43 22.38
C GLU A 479 33.20 27.03 22.70
N ASN A 480 32.49 26.22 23.48
CA ASN A 480 32.90 24.85 23.81
C ASN A 480 33.04 23.96 22.56
N MET A 481 32.08 24.00 21.63
CA MET A 481 32.17 23.24 20.39
C MET A 481 33.32 23.71 19.49
N THR A 482 33.65 25.00 19.50
CA THR A 482 34.78 25.54 18.75
C THR A 482 36.12 25.08 19.34
N VAL A 483 36.22 25.02 20.67
CA VAL A 483 37.38 24.47 21.37
C VAL A 483 37.56 22.98 21.06
N GLU A 484 36.48 22.19 21.18
CA GLU A 484 36.52 20.75 20.85
C GLU A 484 36.91 20.51 19.39
N LEU A 485 36.36 21.30 18.46
CA LEU A 485 36.73 21.23 17.04
C LEU A 485 38.21 21.55 16.81
N ALA A 486 38.76 22.55 17.52
CA ALA A 486 40.18 22.89 17.43
C ALA A 486 41.08 21.76 17.98
N GLU A 487 40.69 21.10 19.07
CA GLU A 487 41.38 19.91 19.59
C GLU A 487 41.34 18.74 18.59
N LEU A 488 40.20 18.51 17.95
CA LEU A 488 40.06 17.48 16.92
C LEU A 488 40.94 17.78 15.70
N PHE A 489 41.06 19.05 15.28
CA PHE A 489 42.00 19.42 14.21
C PHE A 489 43.46 19.21 14.61
N ALA A 490 43.84 19.58 15.84
CA ALA A 490 45.21 19.34 16.32
C ALA A 490 45.53 17.83 16.36
N LYS A 491 44.58 17.01 16.82
CA LYS A 491 44.71 15.55 16.85
C LYS A 491 44.79 14.95 15.44
N SER A 492 44.00 15.47 14.50
CA SER A 492 44.07 15.10 13.08
C SER A 492 45.46 15.40 12.50
N GLY A 493 46.00 16.59 12.76
CA GLY A 493 47.35 16.97 12.29
C GLY A 493 48.44 16.07 12.85
N HIS A 494 48.40 15.77 14.15
CA HIS A 494 49.36 14.83 14.77
C HIS A 494 49.28 13.44 14.13
N LEU A 495 48.07 12.91 13.93
CA LEU A 495 47.88 11.60 13.29
C LEU A 495 48.38 11.61 11.84
N GLU A 496 48.17 12.71 11.12
CA GLU A 496 48.67 12.86 9.74
C GLU A 496 50.21 12.85 9.69
N GLU A 497 50.88 13.55 10.60
CA GLU A 497 52.33 13.50 10.74
C GLU A 497 52.84 12.11 11.10
N GLU A 498 52.16 11.41 12.01
CA GLU A 498 52.50 10.05 12.41
C GLU A 498 52.36 9.06 11.23
N ILE A 499 51.30 9.21 10.43
CA ILE A 499 51.10 8.43 9.20
C ILE A 499 52.21 8.70 8.20
N ARG A 500 52.56 9.98 7.92
CA ARG A 500 53.65 10.34 7.01
C ARG A 500 54.99 9.77 7.50
N LYS A 501 55.28 9.85 8.80
CA LYS A 501 56.50 9.31 9.39
C LYS A 501 56.58 7.78 9.25
N ASN A 502 55.47 7.08 9.49
CA ASN A 502 55.41 5.63 9.35
C ASN A 502 55.55 5.18 7.89
N LEU A 503 54.94 5.89 6.95
CA LEU A 503 55.05 5.60 5.51
C LEU A 503 56.43 5.95 4.95
N GLY A 504 57.03 7.05 5.39
CA GLY A 504 58.44 7.38 5.11
C GLY A 504 59.40 6.31 5.62
N GLY A 505 59.16 5.75 6.82
CA GLY A 505 59.91 4.60 7.36
C GLY A 505 59.77 3.31 6.53
N LEU A 506 58.73 3.20 5.70
CA LEU A 506 58.47 2.09 4.78
C LEU A 506 58.92 2.39 3.34
N GLY A 507 59.51 3.56 3.07
CA GLY A 507 60.02 3.96 1.76
C GLY A 507 59.02 4.66 0.84
N TYR A 508 57.88 5.13 1.37
CA TYR A 508 56.85 5.86 0.62
C TYR A 508 56.69 7.27 1.21
N GLU A 509 57.39 8.26 0.64
CA GLU A 509 57.28 9.68 1.05
C GLU A 509 56.16 10.41 0.29
N PHE A 510 55.33 11.19 1.00
CA PHE A 510 54.38 12.16 0.44
C PHE A 510 53.95 13.22 1.46
#